data_AF-A0A0Q4R0J4-F1
#
_entry.id   AF-A0A0Q4R0J4-F1
#
_cell.length_a   1.000
_cell.length_b   1.000
_cell.length_c   1.000
_cell.angle_alpha   90.00
_cell.angle_beta   90.00
_cell.angle_gamma   90.00
#
_symmetry.space_group_name_H-M   'P 1'
#
loop_
_entity.id
_entity.type
_entity.pdbx_description
1 polymer ?
#
loop_
_entity_poly.entity_id
_entity_poly.type
_entity_poly.pdbx_seq_one_letter_code
_entity_poly.pdbx_strand_id
1 'polypeptide(L)'
;MFAKGVLRTLLAGTAAIVSAGTMAGTANAQAPGPAGTAAGTTVTNTAQASYTVNGVQQNATSNAVSFVVDRKVNLTVIANQPNNTQVAIGQTAAVTTFKVTNNTNGTQDFLLSSSQTPIQGLFNGDNFDVTNIHIYVDSNGNGTYDAGTDTATYINELGADQSAVVFIVADIPNNQANVLAGITLIAQVAAGGDTAAQGLPLAPSVAPNDDNVVDVVFADNDSDGLGPDIIYNGQGRAALGYEITTRNVALSVAKSQLVLTDPINLAVAPKAIPGAVVQYCLVVNNSTVGTPASNVTLTDVVPPNTTYVANSMSIGAIALGGTCLLTGIVDGVSLADDGTVTVPLVNYTGSFNATTKTVNARIPVLLGGTSVAATFRVTIN
;
A
#
# COMPACT_ATOMS: atom_id res chain seq x y z
N MET A 1 25.42 51.22 59.33
CA MET A 1 24.70 49.94 59.50
C MET A 1 24.56 49.32 58.12
N PHE A 2 25.27 48.23 57.84
CA PHE A 2 25.26 47.55 56.55
C PHE A 2 23.95 46.76 56.39
N ALA A 3 23.05 47.20 55.51
CA ALA A 3 21.90 46.41 55.10
C ALA A 3 22.21 45.73 53.77
N LYS A 4 22.48 44.41 53.83
CA LYS A 4 22.64 43.55 52.65
C LYS A 4 21.32 43.51 51.89
N GLY A 5 21.28 44.10 50.70
CA GLY A 5 20.16 43.99 49.77
C GLY A 5 20.08 42.55 49.22
N VAL A 6 18.96 41.89 49.46
CA VAL A 6 18.64 40.59 48.86
C VAL A 6 18.18 40.87 47.42
N LEU A 7 19.05 40.64 46.43
CA LEU A 7 18.62 40.47 45.05
C LEU A 7 17.81 39.17 44.99
N ARG A 8 16.49 39.28 44.79
CA ARG A 8 15.68 38.14 44.34
C ARG A 8 15.85 38.03 42.83
N THR A 9 16.77 37.17 42.42
CA THR A 9 16.90 36.73 41.03
C THR A 9 15.62 35.98 40.66
N LEU A 10 14.76 36.56 39.83
CA LEU A 10 13.71 35.80 39.16
C LEU A 10 14.42 34.79 38.24
N LEU A 11 14.23 33.50 38.48
CA LEU A 11 14.55 32.47 37.51
C LEU A 11 13.60 32.64 36.32
N ALA A 12 14.07 33.26 35.25
CA ALA A 12 13.45 33.13 33.94
C ALA A 12 13.46 31.64 33.58
N GLY A 13 12.29 31.11 33.24
CA GLY A 13 12.13 29.72 32.83
C GLY A 13 13.13 29.38 31.72
N THR A 14 13.89 28.32 31.94
CA THR A 14 14.79 27.73 30.94
C THR A 14 13.94 27.22 29.78
N ALA A 15 13.83 28.02 28.71
CA ALA A 15 13.54 27.47 27.40
C ALA A 15 14.73 26.59 27.01
N ALA A 16 14.50 25.28 26.88
CA ALA A 16 15.50 24.36 26.39
C ALA A 16 15.82 24.73 24.94
N ILE A 17 16.98 25.36 24.73
CA ILE A 17 17.60 25.48 23.42
C ILE A 17 18.10 24.08 23.06
N VAL A 18 17.40 23.39 22.17
CA VAL A 18 17.94 22.19 21.52
C VAL A 18 18.98 22.69 20.52
N SER A 19 20.24 22.45 20.84
CA SER A 19 21.41 22.75 20.03
C SER A 19 21.27 22.15 18.63
N ALA A 20 21.38 22.97 17.59
CA ALA A 20 21.58 22.50 16.22
C ALA A 20 22.96 21.82 16.13
N GLY A 21 22.97 20.49 16.22
CA GLY A 21 24.14 19.66 15.94
C GLY A 21 24.23 19.40 14.44
N THR A 22 25.31 19.88 13.82
CA THR A 22 25.65 19.60 12.42
C THR A 22 25.97 18.12 12.21
N MET A 23 25.22 17.48 11.30
CA MET A 23 25.60 16.38 10.39
C MET A 23 26.14 15.07 11.00
N ALA A 24 25.30 14.02 11.02
CA ALA A 24 25.50 12.77 10.28
C ALA A 24 24.49 11.68 10.71
N GLY A 25 23.50 11.43 9.85
CA GLY A 25 22.98 10.09 9.53
C GLY A 25 22.54 9.17 10.67
N THR A 26 21.47 9.52 11.39
CA THR A 26 20.42 8.58 11.83
C THR A 26 19.12 9.37 11.99
N ALA A 27 18.11 9.05 11.20
CA ALA A 27 16.75 9.60 11.34
C ALA A 27 16.15 9.09 12.67
N ASN A 28 16.24 9.90 13.72
CA ASN A 28 15.44 9.71 14.93
C ASN A 28 14.18 10.53 14.74
N ALA A 29 13.02 9.86 14.71
CA ALA A 29 11.73 10.52 14.87
C ALA A 29 11.82 11.45 16.07
N GLN A 30 11.77 12.76 15.84
CA GLN A 30 11.78 13.72 16.92
C GLN A 30 10.53 13.47 17.76
N ALA A 31 10.70 13.00 18.99
CA ALA A 31 9.59 12.91 19.93
C ALA A 31 8.93 14.31 20.01
N PRO A 32 7.59 14.41 19.96
CA PRO A 32 6.92 15.69 20.14
C PRO A 32 7.45 16.31 21.45
N GLY A 33 8.04 17.51 21.36
CA GLY A 33 8.34 18.27 22.56
C GLY A 33 7.01 18.66 23.21
N PRO A 34 6.94 18.89 24.53
CA PRO A 34 5.69 19.29 25.17
C PRO A 34 5.12 20.52 24.47
N ALA A 35 3.82 20.45 24.13
CA ALA A 35 3.07 21.55 23.56
C ALA A 35 3.37 22.78 24.40
N GLY A 36 4.04 23.76 23.78
CA GLY A 36 4.36 25.01 24.45
C GLY A 36 3.08 25.75 24.84
N THR A 37 3.22 27.02 25.22
CA THR A 37 2.04 27.85 25.47
C THR A 37 1.14 27.91 24.23
N ALA A 38 -0.15 27.64 24.42
CA ALA A 38 -1.10 27.57 23.31
C ALA A 38 -1.21 28.91 22.57
N ALA A 39 -1.32 28.87 21.25
CA ALA A 39 -1.54 30.06 20.43
C ALA A 39 -2.83 30.78 20.87
N GLY A 40 -2.79 32.12 20.91
CA GLY A 40 -3.87 32.96 21.42
C GLY A 40 -3.91 33.13 22.94
N THR A 41 -3.02 32.47 23.70
CA THR A 41 -2.91 32.72 25.15
C THR A 41 -2.44 34.16 25.38
N THR A 42 -3.22 34.97 26.09
CA THR A 42 -2.78 36.30 26.52
C THR A 42 -1.78 36.20 27.66
N VAL A 43 -0.62 36.83 27.49
CA VAL A 43 0.40 37.01 28.53
C VAL A 43 0.35 38.45 29.01
N THR A 44 0.18 38.66 30.31
CA THR A 44 0.10 39.98 30.93
C THR A 44 1.19 40.14 31.98
N ASN A 45 1.90 41.28 31.98
CA ASN A 45 2.94 41.60 32.94
C ASN A 45 2.70 42.95 33.62
N THR A 46 3.01 43.01 34.93
CA THR A 46 2.99 44.22 35.76
C THR A 46 4.25 44.26 36.61
N ALA A 47 4.91 45.41 36.69
CA ALA A 47 6.07 45.62 37.55
C ALA A 47 5.67 46.23 38.91
N GLN A 48 6.48 45.98 39.94
CA GLN A 48 6.35 46.63 41.24
C GLN A 48 7.69 47.21 41.68
N ALA A 49 7.67 48.47 42.11
CA ALA A 49 8.77 49.09 42.84
C ALA A 49 8.49 48.99 44.35
N SER A 50 9.48 48.55 45.11
CA SER A 50 9.45 48.51 46.57
C SER A 50 10.51 49.46 47.10
N TYR A 51 10.14 50.42 47.95
CA TYR A 51 11.02 51.49 48.40
C TYR A 51 10.71 51.89 49.85
N THR A 52 11.62 52.61 50.50
CA THR A 52 11.35 53.16 51.84
C THR A 52 11.37 54.69 51.82
N VAL A 53 10.49 55.30 52.61
CA VAL A 53 10.53 56.74 52.90
C VAL A 53 10.62 56.89 54.41
N ASN A 54 11.70 57.53 54.90
CA ASN A 54 11.99 57.67 56.33
C ASN A 54 11.98 56.33 57.10
N GLY A 55 12.44 55.25 56.46
CA GLY A 55 12.49 53.91 57.06
C GLY A 55 11.19 53.11 57.00
N VAL A 56 10.11 53.66 56.45
CA VAL A 56 8.82 52.95 56.26
C VAL A 56 8.75 52.35 54.85
N GLN A 57 8.51 51.05 54.76
CA GLN A 57 8.33 50.33 53.50
C GLN A 57 7.08 50.80 52.74
N GLN A 58 7.23 51.01 51.45
CA GLN A 58 6.20 51.42 50.50
C GLN A 58 6.33 50.58 49.22
N ASN A 59 5.26 50.52 48.44
CA ASN A 59 5.23 49.90 47.13
C ASN A 59 4.48 50.77 46.13
N ALA A 60 4.92 50.76 44.87
CA ALA A 60 4.20 51.32 43.74
C ALA A 60 4.14 50.28 42.61
N THR A 61 2.97 50.12 42.00
CA THR A 61 2.76 49.15 40.90
C THR A 61 2.67 49.91 39.58
N SER A 62 3.24 49.36 38.51
CA SER A 62 3.13 49.94 37.16
C SER A 62 1.75 49.69 36.54
N ASN A 63 1.51 50.25 35.35
CA ASN A 63 0.47 49.74 34.47
C ASN A 63 0.75 48.29 34.04
N ALA A 64 -0.27 47.60 33.53
CA ALA A 64 -0.12 46.31 32.87
C ALA A 64 0.22 46.51 31.37
N VAL A 65 0.97 45.57 30.82
CA VAL A 65 1.13 45.37 29.37
C VAL A 65 0.83 43.92 29.04
N SER A 66 0.30 43.66 27.85
CA SER A 66 -0.06 42.32 27.41
C SER A 66 0.26 42.09 25.94
N PHE A 67 0.51 40.83 25.60
CA PHE A 67 0.61 40.34 24.23
C PHE A 67 -0.06 38.95 24.13
N VAL A 68 -0.37 38.49 22.92
CA VAL A 68 -0.87 37.12 22.68
C VAL A 68 0.24 36.21 22.17
N VAL A 69 0.18 34.93 22.52
CA VAL A 69 1.14 33.94 22.02
C VAL A 69 0.82 33.59 20.56
N ASP A 70 1.83 33.72 19.69
CA ASP A 70 1.71 33.39 18.28
C ASP A 70 1.58 31.90 17.99
N ARG A 71 1.10 31.59 16.79
CA ARG A 71 1.01 30.23 16.28
C ARG A 71 2.33 29.83 15.64
N LYS A 72 2.99 28.85 16.26
CA LYS A 72 4.08 28.10 15.64
C LYS A 72 3.49 26.97 14.81
N VAL A 73 3.68 27.01 13.50
CA VAL A 73 3.28 25.95 12.58
C VAL A 73 4.45 24.98 12.40
N ASN A 74 4.26 23.76 12.86
CA ASN A 74 5.22 22.67 12.75
C ASN A 74 4.44 21.35 12.74
N LEU A 75 4.90 20.39 11.96
CA LEU A 75 4.27 19.08 11.84
C LEU A 75 5.34 18.02 11.52
N THR A 76 4.96 16.76 11.65
CA THR A 76 5.76 15.65 11.17
C THR A 76 4.86 14.69 10.42
N VAL A 77 5.23 14.35 9.19
CA VAL A 77 4.63 13.28 8.41
C VAL A 77 5.66 12.17 8.26
N ILE A 78 5.28 10.93 8.58
CA ILE A 78 6.16 9.76 8.41
C ILE A 78 5.41 8.58 7.81
N ALA A 79 6.15 7.68 7.18
CA ALA A 79 5.69 6.31 6.92
C ALA A 79 5.28 5.64 8.26
N ASN A 80 4.13 4.98 8.27
CA ASN A 80 3.64 4.24 9.45
C ASN A 80 3.73 2.73 9.23
N GLN A 81 4.74 2.30 8.47
CA GLN A 81 5.09 0.90 8.25
C GLN A 81 6.57 0.81 7.83
N PRO A 82 7.25 -0.31 8.09
CA PRO A 82 8.70 -0.42 7.89
C PRO A 82 9.11 -0.65 6.42
N ASN A 83 8.21 -1.12 5.57
CA ASN A 83 8.49 -1.49 4.18
C ASN A 83 7.36 -1.00 3.25
N ASN A 84 7.61 -1.06 1.93
CA ASN A 84 6.59 -0.88 0.92
C ASN A 84 5.41 -1.86 1.08
N THR A 85 4.23 -1.45 0.66
CA THR A 85 3.05 -2.31 0.63
C THR A 85 3.23 -3.37 -0.45
N GLN A 86 3.26 -4.64 -0.06
CA GLN A 86 3.27 -5.75 -1.00
C GLN A 86 1.89 -5.95 -1.62
N VAL A 87 1.81 -5.98 -2.93
CA VAL A 87 0.55 -6.07 -3.69
C VAL A 87 0.58 -7.14 -4.76
N ALA A 88 -0.62 -7.54 -5.21
CA ALA A 88 -0.79 -8.31 -6.42
C ALA A 88 -1.03 -7.41 -7.64
N ILE A 89 -0.61 -7.87 -8.82
CA ILE A 89 -0.96 -7.22 -10.08
C ILE A 89 -2.49 -7.15 -10.25
N GLY A 90 -3.02 -5.97 -10.63
CA GLY A 90 -4.46 -5.78 -10.76
C GLY A 90 -5.22 -5.68 -9.42
N GLN A 91 -4.53 -5.66 -8.28
CA GLN A 91 -5.17 -5.50 -6.97
C GLN A 91 -5.88 -4.15 -6.88
N THR A 92 -7.14 -4.18 -6.46
CA THR A 92 -7.91 -2.98 -6.13
C THR A 92 -7.78 -2.64 -4.65
N ALA A 93 -7.95 -1.37 -4.30
CA ALA A 93 -7.94 -0.87 -2.93
C ALA A 93 -6.72 -1.31 -2.10
N ALA A 94 -5.54 -1.27 -2.71
CA ALA A 94 -4.27 -1.47 -2.01
C ALA A 94 -4.00 -0.29 -1.07
N VAL A 95 -3.58 -0.58 0.16
CA VAL A 95 -3.43 0.42 1.22
C VAL A 95 -1.97 0.61 1.60
N THR A 96 -1.52 1.86 1.68
CA THR A 96 -0.27 2.24 2.35
C THR A 96 -0.58 3.23 3.47
N THR A 97 0.18 3.18 4.56
CA THR A 97 -0.18 3.85 5.81
C THR A 97 0.89 4.85 6.24
N PHE A 98 0.44 6.03 6.63
CA PHE A 98 1.25 7.14 7.11
C PHE A 98 0.74 7.63 8.47
N LYS A 99 1.56 8.45 9.14
CA LYS A 99 1.19 9.12 10.38
C LYS A 99 1.53 10.59 10.28
N VAL A 100 0.57 11.44 10.64
CA VAL A 100 0.73 12.89 10.75
C VAL A 100 0.68 13.25 12.22
N THR A 101 1.67 13.99 12.69
CA THR A 101 1.72 14.53 14.06
C THR A 101 1.63 16.04 14.02
N ASN A 102 0.71 16.60 14.80
CA ASN A 102 0.59 18.03 14.99
C ASN A 102 1.64 18.51 16.01
N ASN A 103 2.71 19.15 15.53
CA ASN A 103 3.73 19.76 16.41
C ASN A 103 3.53 21.27 16.57
N THR A 104 2.35 21.80 16.19
CA THR A 104 2.00 23.18 16.44
C THR A 104 1.69 23.39 17.93
N ASN A 105 1.55 24.65 18.34
CA ASN A 105 1.08 25.00 19.68
C ASN A 105 -0.45 25.23 19.73
N GLY A 106 -1.24 24.51 18.94
CA GLY A 106 -2.70 24.61 18.97
C GLY A 106 -3.39 23.45 18.26
N THR A 107 -4.71 23.39 18.37
CA THR A 107 -5.51 22.46 17.56
C THR A 107 -5.57 22.92 16.12
N GLN A 108 -5.33 22.00 15.19
CA GLN A 108 -5.20 22.31 13.77
C GLN A 108 -5.85 21.24 12.90
N ASP A 109 -6.29 21.68 11.73
CA ASP A 109 -6.66 20.80 10.64
C ASP A 109 -5.45 20.50 9.74
N PHE A 110 -5.54 19.42 8.96
CA PHE A 110 -4.54 19.08 7.97
C PHE A 110 -5.21 18.69 6.65
N LEU A 111 -4.94 19.47 5.61
CA LEU A 111 -5.32 19.11 4.24
C LEU A 111 -4.38 18.02 3.73
N LEU A 112 -4.95 17.00 3.09
CA LEU A 112 -4.20 15.86 2.60
C LEU A 112 -4.22 15.83 1.08
N SER A 113 -3.05 15.60 0.49
CA SER A 113 -2.90 15.36 -0.95
C SER A 113 -1.83 14.31 -1.18
N SER A 114 -1.76 13.81 -2.42
CA SER A 114 -0.75 12.83 -2.80
C SER A 114 -0.04 13.20 -4.09
N SER A 115 1.16 12.66 -4.28
CA SER A 115 1.96 12.84 -5.48
C SER A 115 2.65 11.52 -5.83
N GLN A 116 2.65 11.17 -7.11
CA GLN A 116 3.43 10.07 -7.68
C GLN A 116 4.68 10.58 -8.42
N THR A 117 5.00 11.88 -8.29
CA THR A 117 6.20 12.43 -8.91
C THR A 117 7.43 11.71 -8.35
N PRO A 118 8.27 11.07 -9.20
CA PRO A 118 9.39 10.30 -8.72
C PRO A 118 10.37 11.14 -7.90
N ILE A 119 10.71 10.63 -6.71
CA ILE A 119 11.77 11.20 -5.87
C ILE A 119 13.07 10.49 -6.21
N GLN A 120 14.03 11.25 -6.76
CA GLN A 120 15.33 10.72 -7.19
C GLN A 120 16.04 10.00 -6.03
N GLY A 121 16.45 8.75 -6.29
CA GLY A 121 17.19 7.92 -5.33
C GLY A 121 16.37 7.27 -4.22
N LEU A 122 15.05 7.53 -4.13
CA LEU A 122 14.19 6.92 -3.12
C LEU A 122 13.51 5.65 -3.63
N PHE A 123 12.88 5.70 -4.80
CA PHE A 123 12.20 4.56 -5.43
C PHE A 123 12.94 4.11 -6.69
N ASN A 124 14.13 3.51 -6.51
CA ASN A 124 14.84 2.89 -7.62
C ASN A 124 13.97 1.76 -8.22
N GLY A 125 13.63 1.89 -9.49
CA GLY A 125 12.74 0.93 -10.17
C GLY A 125 11.26 1.29 -10.16
N ASP A 126 10.90 2.50 -9.69
CA ASP A 126 9.59 3.08 -9.94
C ASP A 126 9.32 3.12 -11.45
N ASN A 127 8.30 2.39 -11.89
CA ASN A 127 8.02 2.20 -13.31
C ASN A 127 6.54 2.23 -13.66
N PHE A 128 5.67 2.62 -12.72
CA PHE A 128 4.26 2.83 -12.99
C PHE A 128 3.60 3.74 -11.95
N ASP A 129 2.45 4.29 -12.31
CA ASP A 129 1.57 5.03 -11.41
C ASP A 129 0.38 4.15 -10.99
N VAL A 130 0.04 4.15 -9.70
CA VAL A 130 -1.25 3.67 -9.22
C VAL A 130 -2.40 4.57 -9.68
N THR A 131 -3.61 4.03 -9.69
CA THR A 131 -4.83 4.70 -10.16
C THR A 131 -5.88 4.75 -9.06
N ASN A 132 -6.97 5.50 -9.26
CA ASN A 132 -8.10 5.58 -8.32
C ASN A 132 -7.66 5.91 -6.88
N ILE A 133 -6.82 6.93 -6.73
CA ILE A 133 -6.20 7.28 -5.46
C ILE A 133 -7.22 8.00 -4.56
N HIS A 134 -7.38 7.48 -3.35
CA HIS A 134 -8.13 8.10 -2.27
C HIS A 134 -7.27 8.21 -1.02
N ILE A 135 -7.49 9.26 -0.23
CA ILE A 135 -6.81 9.46 1.05
C ILE A 135 -7.87 9.48 2.15
N TYR A 136 -7.69 8.66 3.17
CA TYR A 136 -8.61 8.53 4.30
C TYR A 136 -7.89 8.65 5.63
N VAL A 137 -8.58 9.16 6.65
CA VAL A 137 -8.10 9.20 8.03
C VAL A 137 -8.72 8.06 8.82
N ASP A 138 -7.90 7.37 9.60
CA ASP A 138 -8.32 6.34 10.56
C ASP A 138 -9.25 6.94 11.62
N SER A 139 -10.54 6.79 11.41
CA SER A 139 -11.58 7.47 12.18
C SER A 139 -11.92 6.71 13.47
N ASN A 140 -11.58 5.42 13.54
CA ASN A 140 -11.83 4.57 14.70
C ASN A 140 -10.56 4.28 15.52
N GLY A 141 -9.38 4.67 15.03
CA GLY A 141 -8.11 4.59 15.72
C GLY A 141 -7.54 3.17 15.82
N ASN A 142 -7.95 2.25 14.94
CA ASN A 142 -7.52 0.85 15.00
C ASN A 142 -6.26 0.55 14.16
N GLY A 143 -5.75 1.53 13.40
CA GLY A 143 -4.56 1.42 12.56
C GLY A 143 -4.75 0.65 11.25
N THR A 144 -5.98 0.30 10.88
CA THR A 144 -6.33 -0.47 9.66
C THR A 144 -7.42 0.26 8.88
N TYR A 145 -7.31 0.28 7.55
CA TYR A 145 -8.35 0.90 6.73
C TYR A 145 -9.64 0.06 6.74
N ASP A 146 -10.73 0.65 7.24
CA ASP A 146 -12.07 0.09 7.26
C ASP A 146 -12.99 0.84 6.29
N ALA A 147 -13.23 0.24 5.12
CA ALA A 147 -14.10 0.82 4.10
C ALA A 147 -15.50 1.14 4.65
N GLY A 148 -15.93 2.40 4.49
CA GLY A 148 -17.21 2.91 4.97
C GLY A 148 -17.19 3.43 6.42
N THR A 149 -16.17 3.09 7.21
CA THR A 149 -15.89 3.73 8.51
C THR A 149 -14.93 4.90 8.31
N ASP A 150 -13.79 4.63 7.67
CA ASP A 150 -12.77 5.63 7.38
C ASP A 150 -13.15 6.39 6.10
N THR A 151 -13.82 7.52 6.29
CA THR A 151 -14.38 8.33 5.21
C THR A 151 -13.90 9.78 5.21
N ALA A 152 -13.28 10.23 6.31
CA ALA A 152 -12.69 11.56 6.40
C ALA A 152 -11.50 11.68 5.45
N THR A 153 -11.47 12.73 4.62
CA THR A 153 -10.42 12.98 3.61
C THR A 153 -9.40 14.05 4.03
N TYR A 154 -9.53 14.55 5.26
CA TYR A 154 -8.66 15.51 5.89
C TYR A 154 -8.65 15.23 7.40
N ILE A 155 -7.61 15.64 8.10
CA ILE A 155 -7.56 15.50 9.56
C ILE A 155 -8.24 16.73 10.15
N ASN A 156 -9.27 16.51 10.96
CA ASN A 156 -10.06 17.56 11.60
C ASN A 156 -9.71 17.68 13.08
N GLU A 157 -9.46 18.90 13.56
CA GLU A 157 -9.27 19.23 14.97
C GLU A 157 -8.21 18.37 15.69
N LEU A 158 -7.05 18.12 15.05
CA LEU A 158 -5.97 17.38 15.69
C LEU A 158 -5.30 18.29 16.73
N GLY A 159 -5.39 17.93 18.01
CA GLY A 159 -4.76 18.68 19.10
C GLY A 159 -3.23 18.71 19.01
N ALA A 160 -2.59 19.67 19.69
CA ALA A 160 -1.14 19.74 19.78
C ALA A 160 -0.55 18.44 20.37
N ASP A 161 0.58 18.01 19.81
CA ASP A 161 1.30 16.75 20.06
C ASP A 161 0.52 15.46 19.81
N GLN A 162 -0.70 15.55 19.25
CA GLN A 162 -1.46 14.38 18.85
C GLN A 162 -1.05 13.91 17.45
N SER A 163 -1.31 12.63 17.18
CA SER A 163 -1.09 12.03 15.87
C SER A 163 -2.39 11.46 15.31
N ALA A 164 -2.51 11.49 13.99
CA ALA A 164 -3.54 10.79 13.23
C ALA A 164 -2.89 9.81 12.25
N VAL A 165 -3.54 8.67 12.03
CA VAL A 165 -3.16 7.69 11.00
C VAL A 165 -3.90 8.03 9.71
N VAL A 166 -3.17 8.00 8.60
CA VAL A 166 -3.68 8.32 7.27
C VAL A 166 -3.38 7.17 6.32
N PHE A 167 -4.38 6.78 5.55
CA PHE A 167 -4.28 5.76 4.51
C PHE A 167 -4.28 6.41 3.14
N ILE A 168 -3.39 5.96 2.26
CA ILE A 168 -3.59 6.12 0.82
C ILE A 168 -4.07 4.78 0.28
N VAL A 169 -5.22 4.81 -0.39
CA VAL A 169 -5.88 3.65 -1.00
C VAL A 169 -5.86 3.85 -2.50
N ALA A 170 -5.35 2.88 -3.25
CA ALA A 170 -5.22 2.99 -4.70
C ALA A 170 -5.32 1.63 -5.40
N ASP A 171 -5.58 1.67 -6.70
CA ASP A 171 -5.67 0.50 -7.56
C ASP A 171 -4.37 0.28 -8.34
N ILE A 172 -3.87 -0.96 -8.32
CA ILE A 172 -2.67 -1.40 -9.01
C ILE A 172 -3.03 -1.79 -10.45
N PRO A 173 -2.46 -1.15 -11.49
CA PRO A 173 -2.74 -1.51 -12.88
C PRO A 173 -2.39 -2.96 -13.19
N ASN A 174 -3.18 -3.58 -14.07
CA ASN A 174 -2.93 -4.94 -14.53
C ASN A 174 -1.93 -4.97 -15.71
N ASN A 175 -0.67 -4.64 -15.43
CA ASN A 175 0.42 -4.69 -16.42
C ASN A 175 1.63 -5.47 -15.87
N GLN A 176 2.04 -6.50 -16.60
CA GLN A 176 3.09 -7.43 -16.19
C GLN A 176 4.50 -6.82 -16.13
N ALA A 177 4.72 -5.68 -16.79
CA ALA A 177 5.99 -4.97 -16.71
C ALA A 177 6.13 -4.14 -15.41
N ASN A 178 5.02 -3.82 -14.75
CA ASN A 178 5.01 -3.01 -13.54
C ASN A 178 5.68 -3.75 -12.38
N VAL A 179 6.47 -3.06 -11.56
CA VAL A 179 7.22 -3.62 -10.43
C VAL A 179 6.97 -2.80 -9.17
N LEU A 180 7.24 -1.50 -9.22
CA LEU A 180 7.17 -0.59 -8.08
C LEU A 180 6.50 0.72 -8.52
N ALA A 181 5.64 1.26 -7.66
CA ALA A 181 5.09 2.61 -7.78
C ALA A 181 5.36 3.38 -6.48
N GLY A 182 5.99 4.55 -6.58
CA GLY A 182 6.17 5.45 -5.45
C GLY A 182 4.94 6.32 -5.23
N ILE A 183 4.61 6.59 -3.96
CA ILE A 183 3.53 7.52 -3.58
C ILE A 183 3.97 8.35 -2.37
N THR A 184 3.77 9.65 -2.46
CA THR A 184 4.05 10.61 -1.38
C THR A 184 2.74 11.14 -0.81
N LEU A 185 2.55 11.03 0.51
CA LEU A 185 1.55 11.80 1.24
C LEU A 185 2.11 13.19 1.51
N ILE A 186 1.29 14.22 1.26
CA ILE A 186 1.59 15.61 1.61
C ILE A 186 0.47 16.10 2.53
N ALA A 187 0.84 16.53 3.74
CA ALA A 187 -0.06 17.19 4.67
C ALA A 187 0.25 18.68 4.72
N GLN A 188 -0.76 19.53 4.61
CA GLN A 188 -0.66 20.98 4.77
C GLN A 188 -1.44 21.42 6.00
N VAL A 189 -0.82 22.22 6.86
CA VAL A 189 -1.48 22.74 8.07
C VAL A 189 -2.57 23.76 7.69
N ALA A 190 -3.77 23.54 8.21
CA ALA A 190 -4.92 24.43 8.12
C ALA A 190 -5.29 25.01 9.49
N ALA A 191 -6.09 26.07 9.47
CA ALA A 191 -6.70 26.59 10.68
C ALA A 191 -7.62 25.52 11.31
N GLY A 192 -7.48 25.27 12.61
CA GLY A 192 -8.51 24.56 13.39
C GLY A 192 -9.55 25.53 13.97
N GLY A 193 -10.45 25.00 14.79
CA GLY A 193 -11.52 25.70 15.50
C GLY A 193 -12.94 25.40 15.02
N ASP A 194 -13.14 24.57 13.99
CA ASP A 194 -14.46 24.15 13.49
C ASP A 194 -14.56 22.62 13.43
N THR A 195 -15.28 22.04 14.39
CA THR A 195 -15.48 20.58 14.46
C THR A 195 -16.32 20.01 13.32
N ALA A 196 -16.97 20.86 12.50
CA ALA A 196 -17.87 20.44 11.43
C ALA A 196 -17.33 20.72 10.02
N ALA A 197 -16.23 21.45 9.85
CA ALA A 197 -15.73 21.83 8.54
C ALA A 197 -14.21 21.95 8.49
N GLN A 198 -13.64 21.63 7.33
CA GLN A 198 -12.22 21.82 7.05
C GLN A 198 -11.85 23.31 7.05
N GLY A 199 -10.81 23.66 7.80
CA GLY A 199 -10.22 24.99 7.77
C GLY A 199 -9.40 25.30 6.51
N LEU A 200 -9.12 26.59 6.31
CA LEU A 200 -8.27 27.05 5.22
C LEU A 200 -6.77 26.81 5.53
N PRO A 201 -5.94 26.55 4.50
CA PRO A 201 -4.49 26.51 4.67
C PRO A 201 -3.98 27.78 5.37
N LEU A 202 -3.08 27.60 6.33
CA LEU A 202 -2.44 28.74 6.96
C LEU A 202 -1.48 29.44 5.99
N ALA A 203 -1.28 30.73 6.23
CA ALA A 203 -0.26 31.54 5.59
C ALA A 203 0.59 32.22 6.68
N PRO A 204 1.91 32.39 6.47
CA PRO A 204 2.75 33.06 7.46
C PRO A 204 2.41 34.55 7.52
N SER A 205 2.43 35.11 8.73
CA SER A 205 2.37 36.56 8.92
C SER A 205 3.60 37.22 8.31
N VAL A 206 3.40 38.31 7.56
CA VAL A 206 4.50 39.06 6.92
C VAL A 206 4.82 40.38 7.62
N ALA A 207 3.90 40.88 8.44
CA ALA A 207 4.10 42.09 9.23
C ALA A 207 4.92 41.77 10.50
N PRO A 208 5.53 42.77 11.14
CA PRO A 208 6.04 42.63 12.50
C PRO A 208 4.93 42.19 13.47
N ASN A 209 5.33 41.57 14.58
CA ASN A 209 4.45 41.10 15.64
C ASN A 209 3.39 42.13 16.06
N ASP A 210 2.13 41.71 16.12
CA ASP A 210 1.02 42.47 16.70
C ASP A 210 0.59 41.84 18.04
N ASP A 211 0.80 42.56 19.14
CA ASP A 211 0.49 42.08 20.50
C ASP A 211 -1.00 41.69 20.71
N ASN A 212 -1.90 42.05 19.80
CA ASN A 212 -3.34 41.77 19.91
C ASN A 212 -3.85 40.72 18.92
N VAL A 213 -3.01 40.23 18.01
CA VAL A 213 -3.39 39.27 16.96
C VAL A 213 -2.46 38.07 17.04
N VAL A 214 -3.00 36.86 16.84
CA VAL A 214 -2.15 35.67 16.75
C VAL A 214 -1.47 35.64 15.40
N ASP A 215 -0.16 35.91 15.36
CA ASP A 215 0.62 35.78 14.15
C ASP A 215 0.92 34.31 13.83
N VAL A 216 1.17 34.01 12.56
CA VAL A 216 1.50 32.66 12.09
C VAL A 216 2.97 32.60 11.68
N VAL A 217 3.72 31.72 12.32
CA VAL A 217 5.15 31.50 12.02
C VAL A 217 5.36 30.06 11.59
N PHE A 218 5.82 29.87 10.36
CA PHE A 218 6.19 28.56 9.85
C PHE A 218 7.56 28.14 10.42
N ALA A 219 7.57 26.99 11.08
CA ALA A 219 8.69 26.41 11.79
C ALA A 219 8.82 24.90 11.51
N ASP A 220 8.09 24.41 10.51
CA ASP A 220 8.21 23.07 9.93
C ASP A 220 9.56 22.90 9.22
N ASN A 221 10.03 21.66 9.22
CA ASN A 221 11.20 21.22 8.51
C ASN A 221 10.87 19.94 7.73
N ASP A 222 11.87 19.44 7.01
CA ASP A 222 11.79 18.13 6.36
C ASP A 222 11.43 17.05 7.40
N SER A 223 10.23 16.49 7.24
CA SER A 223 9.59 15.62 8.22
C SER A 223 10.19 14.21 8.28
N ASP A 224 10.72 13.71 7.17
CA ASP A 224 11.23 12.34 7.06
C ASP A 224 12.70 12.29 6.58
N GLY A 225 13.26 13.40 6.12
CA GLY A 225 14.63 13.46 5.62
C GLY A 225 14.78 12.86 4.22
N LEU A 226 13.67 12.62 3.51
CA LEU A 226 13.62 11.93 2.23
C LEU A 226 13.02 12.82 1.14
N GLY A 227 13.77 13.00 0.06
CA GLY A 227 13.33 13.79 -1.08
C GLY A 227 13.29 15.30 -0.83
N PRO A 228 12.73 16.08 -1.75
CA PRO A 228 12.68 17.52 -1.61
C PRO A 228 11.49 17.92 -0.75
N ASP A 229 11.72 18.34 0.50
CA ASP A 229 10.75 19.13 1.27
C ASP A 229 11.21 20.58 1.42
N ILE A 230 10.29 21.52 1.21
CA ILE A 230 10.60 22.95 1.33
C ILE A 230 10.40 23.32 2.79
N ILE A 231 11.47 23.70 3.47
CA ILE A 231 11.37 24.16 4.85
C ILE A 231 10.50 25.42 4.97
N TYR A 232 9.80 25.55 6.09
CA TYR A 232 8.99 26.73 6.41
C TYR A 232 7.91 27.05 5.38
N ASN A 233 7.17 26.03 4.93
CA ASN A 233 6.05 26.20 4.01
C ASN A 233 4.71 25.71 4.59
N GLY A 234 4.70 25.25 5.85
CA GLY A 234 3.51 24.73 6.52
C GLY A 234 3.05 23.39 5.95
N GLN A 235 3.93 22.67 5.26
CA GLN A 235 3.68 21.34 4.72
C GLN A 235 4.69 20.35 5.26
N GLY A 236 4.29 19.08 5.32
CA GLY A 236 5.18 17.97 5.58
C GLY A 236 4.83 16.83 4.63
N ARG A 237 5.81 16.00 4.31
CA ARG A 237 5.62 14.87 3.41
C ARG A 237 6.26 13.61 3.94
N ALA A 238 5.73 12.48 3.48
CA ALA A 238 6.42 11.20 3.58
C ALA A 238 6.09 10.33 2.38
N ALA A 239 7.01 9.48 1.98
CA ALA A 239 6.82 8.60 0.84
C ALA A 239 6.93 7.11 1.20
N LEU A 240 6.12 6.30 0.52
CA LEU A 240 6.13 4.83 0.54
C LEU A 240 5.88 4.31 -0.87
N GLY A 241 6.00 3.00 -1.09
CA GLY A 241 5.72 2.39 -2.39
C GLY A 241 4.71 1.25 -2.32
N TYR A 242 4.11 0.95 -3.46
CA TYR A 242 3.41 -0.30 -3.74
C TYR A 242 4.32 -1.21 -4.56
N GLU A 243 4.71 -2.35 -4.01
CA GLU A 243 5.62 -3.30 -4.63
C GLU A 243 4.88 -4.57 -5.04
N ILE A 244 4.90 -4.89 -6.34
CA ILE A 244 4.22 -6.08 -6.87
C ILE A 244 5.06 -7.32 -6.56
N THR A 245 4.64 -8.08 -5.56
CA THR A 245 5.26 -9.37 -5.18
C THR A 245 4.51 -10.57 -5.73
N THR A 246 3.22 -10.41 -6.03
CA THR A 246 2.36 -11.48 -6.55
C THR A 246 1.89 -11.18 -7.96
N ARG A 247 2.12 -12.11 -8.89
CA ARG A 247 1.68 -11.99 -10.28
C ARG A 247 0.77 -13.16 -10.63
N ASN A 248 -0.32 -12.85 -11.32
CA ASN A 248 -1.19 -13.86 -11.90
C ASN A 248 -1.15 -13.75 -13.43
N VAL A 249 -1.51 -14.83 -14.10
CA VAL A 249 -1.76 -14.86 -15.55
C VAL A 249 -3.19 -15.33 -15.79
N ALA A 250 -3.77 -14.94 -16.92
CA ALA A 250 -5.12 -15.30 -17.30
C ALA A 250 -5.16 -16.72 -17.90
N LEU A 251 -5.09 -17.72 -17.02
CA LEU A 251 -5.24 -19.14 -17.36
C LEU A 251 -6.72 -19.54 -17.45
N SER A 252 -7.03 -20.33 -18.47
CA SER A 252 -8.34 -20.96 -18.65
C SER A 252 -8.15 -22.42 -19.03
N VAL A 253 -9.08 -23.29 -18.61
CA VAL A 253 -9.08 -24.72 -18.93
C VAL A 253 -10.41 -25.10 -19.55
N ALA A 254 -10.38 -25.77 -20.70
CA ALA A 254 -11.55 -26.31 -21.38
C ALA A 254 -11.45 -27.84 -21.47
N LYS A 255 -12.55 -28.55 -21.18
CA LYS A 255 -12.65 -30.01 -21.30
C LYS A 255 -13.65 -30.39 -22.37
N SER A 256 -13.32 -31.38 -23.19
CA SER A 256 -14.17 -31.91 -24.25
C SER A 256 -14.03 -33.44 -24.35
N GLN A 257 -14.92 -34.10 -25.09
CA GLN A 257 -14.90 -35.55 -25.28
C GLN A 257 -15.28 -35.99 -26.69
N LEU A 258 -14.80 -37.16 -27.11
CA LEU A 258 -15.20 -37.86 -28.33
C LEU A 258 -15.30 -39.36 -28.08
N VAL A 259 -16.40 -39.99 -28.51
CA VAL A 259 -16.48 -41.45 -28.58
C VAL A 259 -15.72 -41.92 -29.82
N LEU A 260 -14.66 -42.70 -29.63
CA LEU A 260 -13.79 -43.17 -30.72
C LEU A 260 -14.32 -44.46 -31.36
N THR A 261 -14.72 -45.41 -30.53
CA THR A 261 -15.21 -46.72 -30.98
C THR A 261 -16.26 -47.26 -30.04
N ASP A 262 -17.14 -48.12 -30.55
CA ASP A 262 -17.96 -49.00 -29.71
C ASP A 262 -17.94 -50.45 -30.22
N PRO A 263 -18.33 -51.46 -29.40
CA PRO A 263 -18.23 -52.87 -29.78
C PRO A 263 -19.10 -53.29 -30.97
N ILE A 264 -20.11 -52.50 -31.35
CA ILE A 264 -21.11 -52.83 -32.37
C ILE A 264 -20.84 -52.05 -33.67
N ASN A 265 -20.75 -50.73 -33.57
CA ASN A 265 -20.56 -49.81 -34.70
C ASN A 265 -19.08 -49.54 -35.00
N LEU A 266 -18.16 -50.05 -34.18
CA LEU A 266 -16.70 -49.85 -34.31
C LEU A 266 -16.39 -48.35 -34.41
N ALA A 267 -15.54 -47.93 -35.35
CA ALA A 267 -15.21 -46.53 -35.58
C ALA A 267 -16.23 -45.78 -36.47
N VAL A 268 -17.24 -46.48 -37.00
CA VAL A 268 -18.22 -45.89 -37.93
C VAL A 268 -19.46 -45.48 -37.16
N ALA A 269 -19.59 -44.17 -36.89
CA ALA A 269 -20.68 -43.60 -36.10
C ALA A 269 -20.86 -44.24 -34.70
N PRO A 270 -19.80 -44.28 -33.88
CA PRO A 270 -19.83 -44.92 -32.57
C PRO A 270 -20.86 -44.29 -31.63
N LYS A 271 -21.28 -45.07 -30.63
CA LYS A 271 -22.26 -44.72 -29.61
C LYS A 271 -21.63 -44.91 -28.22
N ALA A 272 -22.02 -44.08 -27.26
CA ALA A 272 -21.57 -44.18 -25.87
C ALA A 272 -22.29 -45.32 -25.13
N ILE A 273 -21.96 -46.57 -25.49
CA ILE A 273 -22.50 -47.81 -24.89
C ILE A 273 -21.40 -48.54 -24.09
N PRO A 274 -21.74 -49.50 -23.21
CA PRO A 274 -20.74 -50.34 -22.54
C PRO A 274 -19.73 -50.93 -23.52
N GLY A 275 -18.45 -50.87 -23.18
CA GLY A 275 -17.32 -51.24 -24.03
C GLY A 275 -16.84 -50.15 -25.01
N ALA A 276 -17.53 -49.00 -25.11
CA ALA A 276 -17.09 -47.90 -25.95
C ALA A 276 -15.86 -47.19 -25.39
N VAL A 277 -14.93 -46.80 -26.26
CA VAL A 277 -13.73 -46.02 -25.90
C VAL A 277 -14.01 -44.55 -26.14
N VAL A 278 -13.88 -43.74 -25.08
CA VAL A 278 -14.06 -42.29 -25.10
C VAL A 278 -12.72 -41.62 -24.87
N GLN A 279 -12.37 -40.65 -25.70
CA GLN A 279 -11.22 -39.77 -25.51
C GLN A 279 -11.68 -38.47 -24.88
N TYR A 280 -11.10 -38.12 -23.73
CA TYR A 280 -11.20 -36.79 -23.15
C TYR A 280 -10.03 -35.94 -23.62
N CYS A 281 -10.27 -34.63 -23.72
CA CYS A 281 -9.24 -33.66 -24.05
C CYS A 281 -9.39 -32.41 -23.18
N LEU A 282 -8.27 -32.01 -22.59
CA LEU A 282 -8.11 -30.85 -21.72
C LEU A 282 -7.21 -29.84 -22.44
N VAL A 283 -7.71 -28.64 -22.68
CA VAL A 283 -6.92 -27.52 -23.19
C VAL A 283 -6.66 -26.56 -22.04
N VAL A 284 -5.40 -26.24 -21.79
CA VAL A 284 -5.05 -25.06 -20.99
C VAL A 284 -4.61 -23.94 -21.90
N ASN A 285 -5.14 -22.74 -21.70
CA ASN A 285 -4.81 -21.54 -22.45
C ASN A 285 -4.31 -20.45 -21.50
N ASN A 286 -3.14 -19.88 -21.80
CA ASN A 286 -2.63 -18.69 -21.14
C ASN A 286 -2.86 -17.49 -22.06
N SER A 287 -3.90 -16.71 -21.77
CA SER A 287 -4.25 -15.55 -22.59
C SER A 287 -3.41 -14.30 -22.29
N THR A 288 -2.55 -14.32 -21.25
CA THR A 288 -1.62 -13.22 -20.96
C THR A 288 -0.42 -13.28 -21.90
N VAL A 289 -0.45 -12.48 -22.97
CA VAL A 289 0.63 -12.43 -23.97
C VAL A 289 1.96 -12.05 -23.32
N GLY A 290 3.03 -12.76 -23.69
CA GLY A 290 4.41 -12.45 -23.26
C GLY A 290 4.77 -12.86 -21.83
N THR A 291 3.83 -13.32 -21.00
CA THR A 291 4.10 -13.77 -19.63
C THR A 291 3.81 -15.27 -19.50
N PRO A 292 4.83 -16.12 -19.31
CA PRO A 292 4.63 -17.56 -19.15
C PRO A 292 4.06 -17.92 -17.78
N ALA A 293 3.33 -19.03 -17.71
CA ALA A 293 3.00 -19.72 -16.47
C ALA A 293 3.98 -20.89 -16.26
N SER A 294 4.47 -21.07 -15.05
CA SER A 294 5.39 -22.16 -14.70
C SER A 294 4.68 -23.27 -13.93
N ASN A 295 5.13 -24.52 -14.11
CA ASN A 295 4.64 -25.70 -13.40
C ASN A 295 3.12 -25.93 -13.50
N VAL A 296 2.53 -25.64 -14.66
CA VAL A 296 1.11 -25.90 -14.91
C VAL A 296 0.85 -27.40 -14.86
N THR A 297 -0.12 -27.83 -14.06
CA THR A 297 -0.54 -29.23 -13.98
C THR A 297 -2.04 -29.32 -14.19
N LEU A 298 -2.45 -30.04 -15.23
CA LEU A 298 -3.84 -30.38 -15.49
C LEU A 298 -4.18 -31.69 -14.77
N THR A 299 -5.15 -31.66 -13.88
CA THR A 299 -5.57 -32.81 -13.08
C THR A 299 -7.02 -33.17 -13.39
N ASP A 300 -7.29 -34.45 -13.64
CA ASP A 300 -8.61 -34.95 -13.98
C ASP A 300 -8.87 -36.31 -13.34
N VAL A 301 -10.03 -36.49 -12.72
CA VAL A 301 -10.41 -37.76 -12.10
C VAL A 301 -11.23 -38.56 -13.10
N VAL A 302 -10.79 -39.79 -13.39
CA VAL A 302 -11.51 -40.70 -14.28
C VAL A 302 -12.91 -40.97 -13.72
N PRO A 303 -13.98 -40.71 -14.50
CA PRO A 303 -15.35 -40.84 -14.01
C PRO A 303 -15.69 -42.25 -13.53
N PRO A 304 -16.62 -42.38 -12.56
CA PRO A 304 -17.25 -43.66 -12.24
C PRO A 304 -17.85 -44.32 -13.49
N ASN A 305 -18.00 -45.65 -13.46
CA ASN A 305 -18.50 -46.47 -14.59
C ASN A 305 -17.64 -46.40 -15.86
N THR A 306 -16.39 -45.94 -15.73
CA THR A 306 -15.39 -46.03 -16.79
C THR A 306 -14.10 -46.63 -16.24
N THR A 307 -13.31 -47.22 -17.13
CA THR A 307 -11.98 -47.76 -16.85
C THR A 307 -10.97 -47.01 -17.69
N TYR A 308 -9.91 -46.51 -17.08
CA TYR A 308 -8.81 -45.83 -17.79
C TYR A 308 -8.13 -46.78 -18.79
N VAL A 309 -7.84 -46.28 -20.00
CA VAL A 309 -7.06 -47.03 -21.00
C VAL A 309 -5.58 -46.74 -20.79
N ALA A 310 -4.80 -47.75 -20.41
CA ALA A 310 -3.38 -47.61 -20.17
C ALA A 310 -2.61 -47.09 -21.42
N ASN A 311 -1.63 -46.23 -21.19
CA ASN A 311 -0.79 -45.55 -22.17
C ASN A 311 -1.60 -44.82 -23.27
N SER A 312 -2.77 -44.31 -22.90
CA SER A 312 -3.63 -43.54 -23.81
C SER A 312 -3.39 -42.04 -23.74
N MET A 313 -2.51 -41.58 -22.85
CA MET A 313 -2.20 -40.18 -22.68
C MET A 313 -1.37 -39.60 -23.81
N SER A 314 -1.69 -38.36 -24.17
CA SER A 314 -0.85 -37.54 -25.03
C SER A 314 -0.84 -36.09 -24.59
N ILE A 315 0.21 -35.35 -24.94
CA ILE A 315 0.29 -33.91 -24.67
C ILE A 315 1.10 -33.19 -25.75
N GLY A 316 0.87 -31.88 -25.88
CA GLY A 316 1.66 -31.00 -26.75
C GLY A 316 0.98 -30.63 -28.06
N ALA A 317 -0.29 -31.03 -28.25
CA ALA A 317 -1.11 -30.48 -29.32
C ALA A 317 -1.33 -28.98 -29.10
N ILE A 318 -1.25 -28.21 -30.18
CA ILE A 318 -1.73 -26.83 -30.20
C ILE A 318 -3.24 -26.87 -30.39
N ALA A 319 -4.00 -26.39 -29.40
CA ALA A 319 -5.43 -26.19 -29.56
C ALA A 319 -5.68 -24.93 -30.42
N LEU A 320 -6.33 -25.09 -31.58
CA LEU A 320 -6.74 -23.93 -32.38
C LEU A 320 -7.96 -23.28 -31.72
N GLY A 321 -7.84 -22.00 -31.38
CA GLY A 321 -8.92 -21.24 -30.72
C GLY A 321 -9.31 -21.77 -29.34
N GLY A 322 -8.42 -22.46 -28.62
CA GLY A 322 -8.71 -23.00 -27.28
C GLY A 322 -9.63 -24.23 -27.28
N THR A 323 -9.86 -24.83 -28.45
CA THR A 323 -10.70 -26.04 -28.60
C THR A 323 -9.85 -27.23 -29.02
N CYS A 324 -10.24 -28.43 -28.56
CA CYS A 324 -9.60 -29.66 -29.00
C CYS A 324 -10.02 -30.00 -30.42
N LEU A 325 -9.05 -30.28 -31.28
CA LEU A 325 -9.30 -30.95 -32.55
C LEU A 325 -9.46 -32.46 -32.28
N LEU A 326 -10.68 -32.89 -32.00
CA LEU A 326 -10.99 -34.30 -31.72
C LEU A 326 -11.15 -35.07 -33.04
N THR A 327 -10.06 -35.43 -33.70
CA THR A 327 -10.06 -36.24 -34.94
C THR A 327 -9.86 -37.73 -34.69
N GLY A 328 -9.61 -38.13 -33.43
CA GLY A 328 -9.23 -39.50 -33.07
C GLY A 328 -7.77 -39.85 -33.37
N ILE A 329 -7.04 -38.96 -34.04
CA ILE A 329 -5.59 -38.98 -34.19
C ILE A 329 -4.98 -38.23 -33.00
N VAL A 330 -3.90 -38.78 -32.45
CA VAL A 330 -3.15 -38.11 -31.38
C VAL A 330 -2.39 -36.94 -32.00
N ASP A 331 -2.96 -35.74 -31.98
CA ASP A 331 -2.16 -34.53 -32.17
C ASP A 331 -1.38 -34.32 -30.86
N GLY A 332 -0.07 -34.55 -30.89
CA GLY A 332 0.80 -34.50 -29.72
C GLY A 332 1.69 -35.73 -29.58
N VAL A 333 2.49 -35.76 -28.51
CA VAL A 333 3.39 -36.88 -28.21
C VAL A 333 2.72 -37.80 -27.20
N SER A 334 2.67 -39.09 -27.52
CA SER A 334 2.20 -40.12 -26.60
C SER A 334 3.11 -40.20 -25.37
N LEU A 335 2.50 -40.33 -24.21
CA LEU A 335 3.19 -40.40 -22.92
C LEU A 335 3.00 -41.77 -22.29
N ALA A 336 3.96 -42.17 -21.46
CA ALA A 336 3.76 -43.26 -20.51
C ALA A 336 2.97 -42.75 -19.30
N ASP A 337 2.22 -43.63 -18.65
CA ASP A 337 1.37 -43.31 -17.49
C ASP A 337 2.15 -43.14 -16.17
N ASP A 338 3.46 -43.30 -16.19
CA ASP A 338 4.33 -43.29 -15.00
C ASP A 338 5.09 -41.96 -14.80
N GLY A 339 4.88 -40.98 -15.67
CA GLY A 339 5.56 -39.69 -15.62
C GLY A 339 7.00 -39.70 -16.11
N THR A 340 7.50 -40.82 -16.64
CA THR A 340 8.91 -40.96 -17.06
C THR A 340 9.18 -40.50 -18.49
N VAL A 341 8.19 -40.63 -19.38
CA VAL A 341 8.30 -40.17 -20.78
C VAL A 341 8.06 -38.67 -20.83
N THR A 342 9.04 -37.96 -21.39
CA THR A 342 8.97 -36.52 -21.61
C THR A 342 8.85 -36.19 -23.09
N VAL A 343 8.12 -35.12 -23.41
CA VAL A 343 8.17 -34.53 -24.76
C VAL A 343 9.53 -33.83 -24.92
N PRO A 344 10.36 -34.20 -25.93
CA PRO A 344 11.66 -33.59 -26.13
C PRO A 344 11.56 -32.06 -26.23
N LEU A 345 12.57 -31.35 -25.72
CA LEU A 345 12.71 -29.88 -25.72
C LEU A 345 11.78 -29.12 -24.75
N VAL A 346 10.56 -29.60 -24.49
CA VAL A 346 9.58 -28.90 -23.63
C VAL A 346 9.28 -29.60 -22.30
N ASN A 347 9.75 -30.84 -22.13
CA ASN A 347 9.70 -31.61 -20.88
C ASN A 347 8.29 -31.83 -20.31
N TYR A 348 7.28 -31.90 -21.17
CA TYR A 348 5.92 -32.25 -20.74
C TYR A 348 5.85 -33.71 -20.29
N THR A 349 5.10 -34.00 -19.22
CA THR A 349 4.92 -35.37 -18.72
C THR A 349 3.45 -35.65 -18.42
N GLY A 350 3.09 -36.94 -18.32
CA GLY A 350 1.77 -37.37 -17.90
C GLY A 350 1.85 -38.55 -16.94
N SER A 351 0.90 -38.65 -16.02
CA SER A 351 0.79 -39.83 -15.17
C SER A 351 -0.65 -40.18 -14.83
N PHE A 352 -0.89 -41.46 -14.55
CA PHE A 352 -2.15 -41.97 -14.03
C PHE A 352 -1.94 -42.64 -12.67
N ASN A 353 -2.63 -42.15 -11.65
CA ASN A 353 -2.67 -42.77 -10.33
C ASN A 353 -3.88 -43.71 -10.23
N ALA A 354 -3.63 -45.03 -10.22
CA ALA A 354 -4.68 -46.03 -10.16
C ALA A 354 -5.49 -46.02 -8.84
N THR A 355 -4.88 -45.62 -7.73
CA THR A 355 -5.53 -45.56 -6.41
C THR A 355 -6.55 -44.42 -6.35
N THR A 356 -6.16 -43.23 -6.82
CA THR A 356 -7.04 -42.05 -6.82
C THR A 356 -7.81 -41.89 -8.13
N LYS A 357 -7.57 -42.75 -9.11
CA LYS A 357 -8.08 -42.69 -10.50
C LYS A 357 -7.82 -41.33 -11.16
N THR A 358 -6.67 -40.73 -10.89
CA THR A 358 -6.35 -39.37 -11.32
C THR A 358 -5.35 -39.35 -12.46
N VAL A 359 -5.67 -38.65 -13.53
CA VAL A 359 -4.80 -38.28 -14.64
C VAL A 359 -4.15 -36.93 -14.33
N ASN A 360 -2.84 -36.81 -14.49
CA ASN A 360 -2.09 -35.56 -14.35
C ASN A 360 -1.27 -35.30 -15.61
N ALA A 361 -1.43 -34.13 -16.24
CA ALA A 361 -0.61 -33.68 -17.35
C ALA A 361 0.20 -32.45 -16.91
N ARG A 362 1.53 -32.56 -16.90
CA ARG A 362 2.44 -31.50 -16.43
C ARG A 362 3.06 -30.75 -17.61
N ILE A 363 2.96 -29.43 -17.54
CA ILE A 363 3.48 -28.46 -18.49
C ILE A 363 4.42 -27.53 -17.71
N PRO A 364 5.76 -27.76 -17.75
CA PRO A 364 6.70 -26.98 -16.95
C PRO A 364 6.66 -25.49 -17.25
N VAL A 365 6.43 -25.11 -18.51
CA VAL A 365 6.24 -23.72 -18.94
C VAL A 365 5.14 -23.68 -20.00
N LEU A 366 4.08 -22.89 -19.74
CA LEU A 366 3.05 -22.53 -20.70
C LEU A 366 3.25 -21.06 -21.10
N LEU A 367 3.73 -20.83 -22.33
CA LEU A 367 4.03 -19.49 -22.82
C LEU A 367 2.78 -18.59 -22.85
N GLY A 368 3.00 -17.29 -22.74
CA GLY A 368 1.93 -16.29 -22.83
C GLY A 368 1.35 -16.20 -24.24
N GLY A 369 0.03 -16.18 -24.36
CA GLY A 369 -0.69 -16.17 -25.63
C GLY A 369 -0.79 -17.53 -26.32
N THR A 370 -0.46 -18.63 -25.63
CA THR A 370 -0.50 -19.99 -26.20
C THR A 370 -1.40 -20.93 -25.42
N SER A 371 -1.71 -22.05 -26.05
CA SER A 371 -2.49 -23.14 -25.45
C SER A 371 -1.85 -24.49 -25.71
N VAL A 372 -1.96 -25.40 -24.74
CA VAL A 372 -1.51 -26.79 -24.84
C VAL A 372 -2.67 -27.71 -24.52
N ALA A 373 -2.85 -28.76 -25.33
CA ALA A 373 -3.83 -29.81 -25.08
C ALA A 373 -3.18 -31.07 -24.51
N ALA A 374 -3.88 -31.72 -23.59
CA ALA A 374 -3.61 -33.06 -23.08
C ALA A 374 -4.83 -33.96 -23.31
N THR A 375 -4.62 -35.20 -23.75
CA THR A 375 -5.72 -36.17 -23.97
C THR A 375 -5.48 -37.45 -23.18
N PHE A 376 -6.57 -38.17 -22.89
CA PHE A 376 -6.54 -39.52 -22.34
C PHE A 376 -7.82 -40.27 -22.72
N ARG A 377 -7.82 -41.61 -22.61
CA ARG A 377 -8.97 -42.43 -22.98
C ARG A 377 -9.49 -43.26 -21.81
N VAL A 378 -10.78 -43.54 -21.88
CA VAL A 378 -11.48 -44.44 -20.96
C VAL A 378 -12.37 -45.39 -21.76
N THR A 379 -12.65 -46.57 -21.20
CA THR A 379 -13.66 -47.51 -21.69
C THR A 379 -14.88 -47.43 -20.77
N ILE A 380 -16.09 -47.37 -21.32
CA ILE A 380 -17.34 -47.46 -20.54
C ILE A 380 -17.49 -48.90 -20.03
N ASN A 381 -17.74 -49.07 -18.73
CA ASN A 381 -17.84 -50.40 -18.08
C ASN A 381 -19.09 -51.19 -18.47
#